data_AF-A0A800B119-F1
#
_entry.id   AF-A0A800B119-F1
#
_cell.length_a   1.000
_cell.length_b   1.000
_cell.length_c   1.000
_cell.angle_alpha   90.00
_cell.angle_beta   90.00
_cell.angle_gamma   90.00
#
_symmetry.space_group_name_H-M   'P 1'
#
loop_
_entity.id
_entity.type
_entity.pdbx_description
1 polymer ?
#
loop_
_entity_poly.entity_id
_entity_poly.type
_entity_poly.pdbx_seq_one_letter_code
_entity_poly.pdbx_strand_id
1 'polypeptide(L)'
;NFDVKVQNAQDAGAIGAIIYQRAQLPTEANDEYFTYVNMTGTTGSINIPSLFISKNDALTFVNELTNGGTINVTMKEPETEKDRDGSLDNQIIAHEYTHGISTRLTGGPSNSGCLSSLEQMGEGWSDWAAYMMTLTSNSSATESLNLGEYVLWGAQLREAPYTTDMAENNYKYAYTNQVNGEVHSIGFVWSSILWDLTWKYIDQYGFDSNLYTGTGGNNKLMETVLLAMKMQPCDPNFITGRDAILAADEALSNGANACMIWEAFARRGVGFNASAGGNEDFSLPSPMPASCVTSSVKDINIKYTNIYPNPSNGLFTISTESIINNSTITITDVLGKIIYQEKKSINNKIEIDLSRYNHGIYYINIKNESINESHKIIIE
;
A
#
# COMPACT_ATOMS: atom_id res chain seq x y z
N ASN A 1 -29.65 7.53 19.34
CA ASN A 1 -28.74 7.06 20.40
C ASN A 1 -29.25 5.75 20.97
N PHE A 2 -28.48 4.68 20.82
CA PHE A 2 -28.87 3.33 21.25
C PHE A 2 -28.68 3.17 22.76
N ASP A 3 -27.59 3.69 23.29
CA ASP A 3 -27.30 3.79 24.72
C ASP A 3 -28.45 4.36 25.58
N VAL A 4 -29.07 5.47 25.19
CA VAL A 4 -30.21 6.08 25.89
C VAL A 4 -31.40 5.13 25.92
N LYS A 5 -31.63 4.37 24.84
CA LYS A 5 -32.74 3.40 24.78
C LYS A 5 -32.49 2.24 25.74
N VAL A 6 -31.27 1.71 25.76
CA VAL A 6 -30.87 0.63 26.68
C VAL A 6 -30.91 1.12 28.13
N GLN A 7 -30.40 2.32 28.40
CA GLN A 7 -30.43 2.92 29.74
C GLN A 7 -31.86 3.09 30.24
N ASN A 8 -32.78 3.59 29.40
CA ASN A 8 -34.19 3.72 29.78
C ASN A 8 -34.84 2.35 30.08
N ALA A 9 -34.48 1.30 29.33
CA ALA A 9 -34.96 -0.06 29.61
C ALA A 9 -34.41 -0.59 30.95
N GLN A 10 -33.13 -0.36 31.22
CA GLN A 10 -32.48 -0.70 32.48
C GLN A 10 -33.12 0.03 33.67
N ASP A 11 -33.36 1.34 33.54
CA ASP A 11 -33.98 2.17 34.57
C ASP A 11 -35.43 1.74 34.84
N ALA A 12 -36.09 1.16 33.84
CA ALA A 12 -37.42 0.54 33.97
C ALA A 12 -37.37 -0.89 34.56
N GLY A 13 -36.20 -1.40 34.92
CA GLY A 13 -36.01 -2.71 35.56
C GLY A 13 -35.81 -3.88 34.58
N ALA A 14 -35.52 -3.62 33.30
CA ALA A 14 -35.17 -4.68 32.37
C ALA A 14 -33.85 -5.35 32.77
N ILE A 15 -33.75 -6.66 32.54
CA ILE A 15 -32.52 -7.45 32.74
C ILE A 15 -31.74 -7.68 31.44
N GLY A 16 -32.23 -7.10 30.34
CA GLY A 16 -31.64 -7.16 29.01
C GLY A 16 -32.48 -6.38 28.01
N ALA A 17 -31.89 -5.93 26.90
CA ALA A 17 -32.57 -5.13 25.88
C ALA A 17 -32.36 -5.70 24.47
N ILE A 18 -33.46 -6.01 23.76
CA ILE A 18 -33.42 -6.36 22.34
C ILE A 18 -33.91 -5.17 21.53
N ILE A 19 -33.06 -4.67 20.64
CA ILE A 19 -33.35 -3.52 19.80
C ILE A 19 -33.50 -3.98 18.36
N TYR A 20 -34.47 -3.40 17.67
CA TYR A 20 -34.62 -3.52 16.22
C TYR A 20 -35.03 -2.18 15.63
N GLN A 21 -34.77 -2.01 14.35
CA GLN A 21 -35.19 -0.82 13.62
C GLN A 21 -36.64 -1.00 13.13
N ARG A 22 -37.53 -0.11 13.59
CA ARG A 22 -38.98 -0.16 13.28
C ARG A 22 -39.34 0.43 11.91
N ALA A 23 -38.59 1.41 11.42
CA ALA A 23 -38.90 2.14 10.19
C ALA A 23 -37.79 2.02 9.15
N GLN A 24 -38.18 1.86 7.88
CA GLN A 24 -37.30 1.94 6.72
C GLN A 24 -36.69 3.36 6.66
N LEU A 25 -35.39 3.47 6.44
CA LEU A 25 -34.78 4.77 6.15
C LEU A 25 -35.36 5.28 4.82
N PRO A 26 -35.68 6.58 4.69
CA PRO A 26 -36.31 7.13 3.47
C PRO A 26 -35.53 6.91 2.17
N THR A 27 -34.27 6.50 2.25
CA THR A 27 -33.31 6.43 1.15
C THR A 27 -33.09 5.03 0.56
N GLU A 28 -33.69 3.97 1.11
CA GLU A 28 -33.29 2.60 0.75
C GLU A 28 -34.49 1.72 0.39
N ALA A 29 -34.58 1.35 -0.89
CA ALA A 29 -35.75 0.72 -1.50
C ALA A 29 -35.87 -0.80 -1.30
N ASN A 30 -34.95 -1.46 -0.58
CA ASN A 30 -34.95 -2.91 -0.45
C ASN A 30 -35.14 -3.36 1.01
N ASP A 31 -36.23 -4.07 1.26
CA ASP A 31 -36.68 -4.57 2.58
C ASP A 31 -35.89 -5.82 3.04
N GLU A 32 -34.89 -6.27 2.28
CA GLU A 32 -34.35 -7.63 2.37
C GLU A 32 -33.01 -7.77 3.11
N TYR A 33 -32.30 -6.68 3.39
CA TYR A 33 -31.01 -6.74 4.10
C TYR A 33 -30.84 -5.54 5.03
N PHE A 34 -31.43 -5.61 6.23
CA PHE A 34 -30.92 -4.78 7.32
C PHE A 34 -29.66 -5.45 7.87
N THR A 35 -28.50 -4.91 7.49
CA THR A 35 -27.22 -5.16 8.14
C THR A 35 -27.35 -4.87 9.63
N TYR A 36 -26.79 -5.74 10.47
CA TYR A 36 -26.66 -5.51 11.90
C TYR A 36 -26.13 -4.09 12.14
N VAL A 37 -26.88 -3.27 12.89
CA VAL A 37 -26.43 -1.92 13.23
C VAL A 37 -25.55 -2.02 14.46
N ASN A 38 -24.32 -1.53 14.36
CA ASN A 38 -23.46 -1.35 15.52
C ASN A 38 -24.13 -0.38 16.50
N MET A 39 -24.50 -0.91 17.67
CA MET A 39 -25.09 -0.11 18.75
C MET A 39 -23.98 0.71 19.42
N THR A 40 -23.87 1.98 19.08
CA THR A 40 -22.89 2.91 19.66
C THR A 40 -23.48 3.79 20.77
N GLY A 41 -22.61 4.29 21.65
CA GLY A 41 -22.95 5.26 22.70
C GLY A 41 -21.90 5.33 23.80
N THR A 42 -22.02 6.29 24.73
CA THR A 42 -20.97 6.60 25.72
C THR A 42 -21.46 6.65 27.17
N THR A 43 -22.71 6.24 27.45
CA THR A 43 -23.21 6.21 28.83
C THR A 43 -22.55 5.09 29.62
N GLY A 44 -21.77 5.43 30.64
CA GLY A 44 -21.01 4.47 31.46
C GLY A 44 -21.81 3.68 32.50
N SER A 45 -23.14 3.81 32.54
CA SER A 45 -24.02 3.21 33.56
C SER A 45 -24.79 1.96 33.11
N ILE A 46 -24.65 1.55 31.85
CA ILE A 46 -25.33 0.36 31.32
C ILE A 46 -24.61 -0.89 31.83
N ASN A 47 -25.34 -1.79 32.50
CA ASN A 47 -24.84 -3.06 33.03
C ASN A 47 -25.73 -4.27 32.68
N ILE A 48 -26.71 -4.09 31.78
CA ILE A 48 -27.53 -5.16 31.22
C ILE A 48 -27.06 -5.53 29.81
N PRO A 49 -27.17 -6.81 29.39
CA PRO A 49 -26.88 -7.20 28.02
C PRO A 49 -27.84 -6.52 27.04
N SER A 50 -27.33 -6.15 25.86
CA SER A 50 -28.15 -5.58 24.79
C SER A 50 -27.76 -6.15 23.43
N LEU A 51 -28.76 -6.41 22.58
CA LEU A 51 -28.57 -7.02 21.26
C LEU A 51 -29.40 -6.28 20.21
N PHE A 52 -28.79 -6.00 19.05
CA PHE A 52 -29.53 -5.59 17.86
C PHE A 52 -29.88 -6.82 17.01
N ILE A 53 -31.13 -6.94 16.58
CA ILE A 53 -31.59 -8.04 15.72
C ILE A 53 -32.21 -7.51 14.42
N SER A 54 -32.28 -8.37 13.41
CA SER A 54 -32.93 -8.06 12.15
C SER A 54 -34.41 -7.72 12.36
N LYS A 55 -34.97 -6.89 11.46
CA LYS A 55 -36.40 -6.57 11.47
C LYS A 55 -37.26 -7.83 11.34
N ASN A 56 -36.84 -8.80 10.52
CA ASN A 56 -37.57 -10.05 10.32
C ASN A 56 -37.66 -10.87 11.61
N ASP A 57 -36.53 -11.05 12.30
CA ASP A 57 -36.51 -11.75 13.59
C ASP A 57 -37.33 -10.98 14.63
N ALA A 58 -37.19 -9.65 14.69
CA ALA A 58 -37.94 -8.82 15.62
C ALA A 58 -39.46 -8.91 15.39
N LEU A 59 -39.92 -9.00 14.14
CA LEU A 59 -41.34 -9.15 13.84
C LEU A 59 -41.90 -10.50 14.34
N THR A 60 -41.09 -11.56 14.39
CA THR A 60 -41.52 -12.81 15.05
C THR A 60 -41.80 -12.58 16.54
N PHE A 61 -40.95 -11.80 17.22
CA PHE A 61 -41.12 -11.49 18.63
C PHE A 61 -42.32 -10.56 18.87
N VAL A 62 -42.46 -9.51 18.05
CA VAL A 62 -43.58 -8.57 18.14
C VAL A 62 -44.92 -9.28 17.96
N ASN A 63 -45.01 -10.20 16.99
CA ASN A 63 -46.24 -10.96 16.74
C ASN A 63 -46.61 -11.86 17.92
N GLU A 64 -45.64 -12.59 18.48
CA GLU A 64 -45.88 -13.45 19.64
C GLU A 64 -46.37 -12.66 20.86
N LEU A 65 -45.71 -11.53 21.17
CA LEU A 65 -46.11 -10.65 22.28
C LEU A 65 -47.49 -10.03 22.05
N THR A 66 -47.80 -9.60 20.82
CA THR A 66 -49.10 -9.01 20.47
C THR A 66 -50.25 -10.02 20.63
N ASN A 67 -49.97 -11.30 20.38
CA ASN A 67 -50.93 -12.39 20.55
C ASN A 67 -51.06 -12.85 22.02
N GLY A 68 -50.42 -12.17 22.97
CA GLY A 68 -50.42 -12.54 24.39
C GLY A 68 -49.51 -13.71 24.73
N GLY A 69 -48.63 -14.11 23.80
CA GLY A 69 -47.61 -15.11 24.01
C GLY A 69 -46.50 -14.64 24.94
N THR A 70 -45.62 -15.56 25.32
CA THR A 70 -44.44 -15.28 26.15
C THR A 70 -43.18 -15.71 25.41
N ILE A 71 -42.20 -14.82 25.36
CA ILE A 71 -40.91 -15.09 24.74
C ILE A 71 -39.88 -15.36 25.83
N ASN A 72 -39.17 -16.48 25.72
CA ASN A 72 -38.02 -16.79 26.55
C ASN A 72 -36.76 -16.71 25.68
N VAL A 73 -35.87 -15.80 26.03
CA VAL A 73 -34.58 -15.60 25.35
C VAL A 73 -33.45 -15.77 26.35
N THR A 74 -32.37 -16.39 25.88
CA THR A 74 -31.09 -16.42 26.59
C THR A 74 -30.12 -15.58 25.78
N MET A 75 -29.70 -14.44 26.33
CA MET A 75 -28.58 -13.68 25.77
C MET A 75 -27.30 -14.30 26.31
N LYS A 76 -26.52 -14.89 25.41
CA LYS A 76 -25.26 -15.53 25.75
C LYS A 76 -24.19 -14.94 24.85
N GLU A 77 -23.12 -14.45 25.45
CA GLU A 77 -21.87 -14.18 24.75
C GLU A 77 -21.36 -15.52 24.17
N PRO A 78 -21.11 -15.63 22.85
CA PRO A 78 -20.77 -16.91 22.25
C PRO A 78 -19.52 -17.52 22.92
N GLU A 79 -19.62 -18.75 23.43
CA GLU A 79 -18.47 -19.44 24.07
C GLU A 79 -17.27 -19.65 23.13
N THR A 80 -17.52 -19.54 21.81
CA THR A 80 -16.54 -19.67 20.74
C THR A 80 -15.96 -18.34 20.25
N GLU A 81 -16.56 -17.21 20.60
CA GLU A 81 -16.00 -15.88 20.35
C GLU A 81 -15.31 -15.42 21.63
N LYS A 82 -14.12 -15.96 21.87
CA LYS A 82 -13.11 -15.09 22.47
C LYS A 82 -12.78 -14.07 21.41
N ASP A 83 -13.57 -13.01 21.32
CA ASP A 83 -13.30 -11.90 20.44
C ASP A 83 -11.83 -11.54 20.59
N ARG A 84 -11.11 -11.66 19.48
CA ARG A 84 -9.72 -11.23 19.42
C ARG A 84 -9.77 -9.72 19.48
N ASP A 85 -9.23 -9.16 20.56
CA ASP A 85 -9.20 -7.71 20.77
C ASP A 85 -8.50 -7.05 19.57
N GLY A 86 -9.22 -6.21 18.83
CA GLY A 86 -8.69 -5.48 17.69
C GLY A 86 -7.55 -4.53 18.03
N SER A 87 -7.41 -4.18 19.30
CA SER A 87 -6.26 -3.42 19.80
C SER A 87 -4.95 -4.19 19.73
N LEU A 88 -5.01 -5.53 19.58
CA LEU A 88 -3.84 -6.40 19.38
C LEU A 88 -3.50 -6.59 17.89
N ASP A 89 -4.30 -6.06 16.98
CA ASP A 89 -4.01 -6.03 15.55
C ASP A 89 -3.46 -4.65 15.16
N ASN A 90 -2.16 -4.59 14.88
CA ASN A 90 -1.48 -3.35 14.53
C ASN A 90 -2.04 -2.72 13.24
N GLN A 91 -2.62 -3.52 12.33
CA GLN A 91 -3.21 -2.98 11.10
C GLN A 91 -4.45 -2.15 11.41
N ILE A 92 -5.28 -2.59 12.36
CA ILE A 92 -6.47 -1.85 12.80
C ILE A 92 -6.04 -0.53 13.44
N ILE A 93 -5.08 -0.56 14.37
CA ILE A 93 -4.60 0.68 15.01
C ILE A 93 -4.03 1.67 14.00
N ALA A 94 -3.22 1.20 13.04
CA ALA A 94 -2.66 2.05 12.00
C ALA A 94 -3.74 2.61 11.05
N HIS A 95 -4.73 1.80 10.70
CA HIS A 95 -5.89 2.21 9.90
C HIS A 95 -6.66 3.34 10.59
N GLU A 96 -7.11 3.12 11.83
CA GLU A 96 -7.91 4.11 12.58
C GLU A 96 -7.15 5.41 12.82
N TYR A 97 -5.86 5.33 13.11
CA TYR A 97 -5.04 6.53 13.29
C TYR A 97 -4.90 7.32 11.98
N THR A 98 -4.89 6.63 10.83
CA THR A 98 -4.76 7.25 9.51
C THR A 98 -6.01 8.01 9.09
N HIS A 99 -7.21 7.69 9.62
CA HIS A 99 -8.36 8.58 9.48
C HIS A 99 -8.06 9.96 10.10
N GLY A 100 -7.49 9.98 11.30
CA GLY A 100 -7.08 11.22 11.94
C GLY A 100 -6.08 12.03 11.11
N ILE A 101 -5.14 11.36 10.44
CA ILE A 101 -4.17 11.99 9.55
C ILE A 101 -4.85 12.54 8.30
N SER A 102 -5.52 11.68 7.53
CA SER A 102 -6.10 12.03 6.23
C SER A 102 -7.17 13.13 6.34
N THR A 103 -8.05 13.04 7.33
CA THR A 103 -9.10 14.05 7.59
C THR A 103 -8.53 15.40 8.02
N ARG A 104 -7.33 15.45 8.64
CA ARG A 104 -6.71 16.72 9.07
C ARG A 104 -5.79 17.33 8.01
N LEU A 105 -5.19 16.51 7.14
CA LEU A 105 -4.35 17.01 6.06
C LEU A 105 -5.20 17.49 4.87
N THR A 106 -6.25 16.75 4.53
CA THR A 106 -7.13 17.07 3.39
C THR A 106 -7.92 18.34 3.62
N GLY A 107 -7.82 19.32 2.71
CA GLY A 107 -8.53 20.60 2.85
C GLY A 107 -8.06 21.49 4.00
N GLY A 108 -6.97 21.11 4.68
CA GLY A 108 -6.30 21.89 5.71
C GLY A 108 -6.76 21.60 7.15
N PRO A 109 -5.90 21.90 8.15
CA PRO A 109 -6.06 21.42 9.53
C PRO A 109 -7.30 21.95 10.27
N SER A 110 -7.90 23.05 9.79
CA SER A 110 -9.12 23.63 10.36
C SER A 110 -10.42 23.03 9.82
N ASN A 111 -10.36 22.14 8.83
CA ASN A 111 -11.53 21.54 8.21
C ASN A 111 -11.44 20.01 8.23
N SER A 112 -12.27 19.36 9.04
CA SER A 112 -12.33 17.89 9.13
C SER A 112 -13.51 17.29 8.34
N GLY A 113 -14.16 18.07 7.46
CA GLY A 113 -15.28 17.63 6.65
C GLY A 113 -14.94 17.33 5.18
N CYS A 114 -13.65 17.23 4.84
CA CYS A 114 -13.19 17.21 3.45
C CYS A 114 -13.06 15.83 2.79
N LEU A 115 -13.58 14.79 3.44
CA LEU A 115 -13.59 13.42 2.93
C LEU A 115 -15.01 12.87 3.03
N SER A 116 -15.95 13.56 2.41
CA SER A 116 -17.38 13.27 2.50
C SER A 116 -18.03 12.94 1.15
N SER A 117 -17.26 13.04 0.06
CA SER A 117 -17.73 12.72 -1.29
C SER A 117 -17.99 11.22 -1.48
N LEU A 118 -18.83 10.90 -2.48
CA LEU A 118 -19.09 9.51 -2.90
C LEU A 118 -17.86 8.82 -3.53
N GLU A 119 -16.75 9.53 -3.73
CA GLU A 119 -15.49 8.97 -4.24
C GLU A 119 -14.32 9.27 -3.28
N GLN A 120 -14.62 9.53 -2.00
CA GLN A 120 -13.62 9.83 -1.00
C GLN A 120 -12.64 8.65 -0.83
N MET A 121 -11.40 8.97 -0.46
CA MET A 121 -10.30 7.99 -0.42
C MET A 121 -9.82 7.68 1.02
N GLY A 122 -10.56 8.14 2.04
CA GLY A 122 -10.25 8.00 3.47
C GLY A 122 -9.89 6.57 3.88
N GLU A 123 -10.83 5.65 3.69
CA GLU A 123 -10.66 4.21 3.92
C GLU A 123 -9.44 3.64 3.19
N GLY A 124 -9.21 4.08 1.95
CA GLY A 124 -8.11 3.57 1.13
C GLY A 124 -6.73 4.04 1.61
N TRP A 125 -6.61 5.29 2.07
CA TRP A 125 -5.37 5.72 2.72
C TRP A 125 -5.12 4.95 4.01
N SER A 126 -6.17 4.68 4.79
CA SER A 126 -6.07 3.95 6.05
C SER A 126 -5.63 2.51 5.86
N ASP A 127 -6.23 1.78 4.91
CA ASP A 127 -5.80 0.42 4.55
C ASP A 127 -4.35 0.41 4.05
N TRP A 128 -4.01 1.30 3.13
CA TRP A 128 -2.65 1.36 2.58
C TRP A 128 -1.61 1.66 3.67
N ALA A 129 -1.89 2.64 4.55
CA ALA A 129 -0.99 2.99 5.64
C ALA A 129 -0.81 1.83 6.64
N ALA A 130 -1.87 1.07 6.91
CA ALA A 130 -1.79 -0.13 7.75
C ALA A 130 -0.76 -1.13 7.20
N TYR A 131 -0.78 -1.39 5.88
CA TYR A 131 0.22 -2.26 5.27
C TYR A 131 1.61 -1.66 5.23
N MET A 132 1.76 -0.36 4.97
CA MET A 132 3.07 0.30 5.02
C MET A 132 3.73 0.19 6.40
N MET A 133 2.93 0.21 7.46
CA MET A 133 3.40 0.06 8.84
C MET A 133 3.77 -1.38 9.21
N THR A 134 3.21 -2.37 8.51
CA THR A 134 3.49 -3.81 8.76
C THR A 134 4.38 -4.46 7.71
N LEU A 135 4.80 -3.73 6.68
CA LEU A 135 5.65 -4.24 5.62
C LEU A 135 7.03 -4.62 6.14
N THR A 136 7.59 -5.73 5.64
CA THR A 136 8.93 -6.19 6.03
C THR A 136 9.79 -6.46 4.80
N SER A 137 11.09 -6.68 5.01
CA SER A 137 12.01 -7.07 3.93
C SER A 137 11.70 -8.45 3.33
N ASN A 138 10.84 -9.24 3.97
CA ASN A 138 10.42 -10.56 3.49
C ASN A 138 9.09 -10.50 2.73
N SER A 139 8.39 -9.37 2.75
CA SER A 139 7.14 -9.19 2.01
C SER A 139 7.41 -9.23 0.50
N SER A 140 6.38 -9.55 -0.28
CA SER A 140 6.51 -9.59 -1.75
C SER A 140 5.33 -8.95 -2.46
N ALA A 141 5.55 -8.50 -3.70
CA ALA A 141 4.53 -7.81 -4.50
C ALA A 141 3.26 -8.64 -4.74
N THR A 142 3.40 -9.96 -4.83
CA THR A 142 2.30 -10.87 -5.14
C THR A 142 1.73 -11.57 -3.90
N GLU A 143 2.18 -11.20 -2.70
CA GLU A 143 1.62 -11.71 -1.45
C GLU A 143 0.16 -11.28 -1.31
N SER A 144 -0.70 -12.22 -0.93
CA SER A 144 -2.13 -11.98 -0.69
C SER A 144 -2.34 -11.48 0.73
N LEU A 145 -2.63 -10.19 0.89
CA LEU A 145 -2.78 -9.56 2.21
C LEU A 145 -4.25 -9.29 2.53
N ASN A 146 -4.75 -9.83 3.66
CA ASN A 146 -6.08 -9.52 4.19
C ASN A 146 -5.97 -8.61 5.42
N LEU A 147 -6.76 -7.54 5.47
CA LEU A 147 -6.76 -6.61 6.59
C LEU A 147 -7.51 -7.21 7.77
N GLY A 148 -6.95 -7.10 8.98
CA GLY A 148 -7.64 -7.56 10.19
C GLY A 148 -7.74 -9.09 10.28
N GLU A 149 -6.88 -9.83 9.58
CA GLU A 149 -6.93 -11.30 9.52
C GLU A 149 -6.88 -11.93 10.93
N TYR A 150 -6.13 -11.31 11.86
CA TYR A 150 -6.10 -11.74 13.24
C TYR A 150 -7.50 -11.69 13.85
N VAL A 151 -8.18 -10.54 13.87
CA VAL A 151 -9.48 -10.42 14.52
C VAL A 151 -10.58 -11.21 13.82
N LEU A 152 -10.49 -11.36 12.51
CA LEU A 152 -11.49 -12.03 11.67
C LEU A 152 -11.30 -13.54 11.57
N TRP A 153 -10.35 -14.12 12.32
CA TRP A 153 -10.07 -15.56 12.28
C TRP A 153 -9.75 -16.07 10.87
N GLY A 154 -9.05 -15.26 10.06
CA GLY A 154 -8.74 -15.59 8.67
C GLY A 154 -9.83 -15.23 7.66
N ALA A 155 -10.99 -14.72 8.10
CA ALA A 155 -12.01 -14.23 7.17
C ALA A 155 -11.56 -12.93 6.48
N GLN A 156 -12.01 -12.78 5.24
CA GLN A 156 -11.65 -11.65 4.40
C GLN A 156 -12.58 -10.46 4.65
N LEU A 157 -11.99 -9.28 4.89
CA LEU A 157 -12.73 -8.04 5.18
C LEU A 157 -13.11 -7.24 3.93
N ARG A 158 -12.23 -7.22 2.93
CA ARG A 158 -12.39 -6.47 1.67
C ARG A 158 -12.74 -7.41 0.52
N GLU A 159 -13.05 -6.86 -0.65
CA GLU A 159 -13.57 -7.60 -1.81
C GLU A 159 -12.59 -8.63 -2.37
N ALA A 160 -11.29 -8.42 -2.17
CA ALA A 160 -10.21 -9.36 -2.45
C ALA A 160 -8.99 -9.02 -1.57
N PRO A 161 -7.96 -9.87 -1.51
CA PRO A 161 -6.70 -9.51 -0.85
C PRO A 161 -6.02 -8.37 -1.59
N TYR A 162 -5.23 -7.56 -0.89
CA TYR A 162 -4.31 -6.63 -1.53
C TYR A 162 -3.11 -7.39 -2.07
N THR A 163 -2.91 -7.31 -3.38
CA THR A 163 -1.81 -7.97 -4.12
C THR A 163 -1.64 -7.29 -5.47
N THR A 164 -0.43 -7.34 -6.04
CA THR A 164 -0.19 -6.91 -7.42
C THR A 164 -0.58 -7.98 -8.46
N ASP A 165 -0.90 -9.19 -8.01
CA ASP A 165 -1.42 -10.26 -8.87
C ASP A 165 -2.87 -9.97 -9.30
N MET A 166 -3.02 -9.59 -10.58
CA MET A 166 -4.32 -9.29 -11.17
C MET A 166 -5.19 -10.53 -11.39
N ALA A 167 -4.68 -11.74 -11.18
CA ALA A 167 -5.51 -12.94 -11.14
C ALA A 167 -6.31 -13.03 -9.83
N GLU A 168 -5.77 -12.50 -8.73
CA GLU A 168 -6.43 -12.50 -7.42
C GLU A 168 -7.20 -11.21 -7.14
N ASN A 169 -6.61 -10.05 -7.46
CA ASN A 169 -7.26 -8.75 -7.30
C ASN A 169 -7.25 -7.96 -8.61
N ASN A 170 -8.34 -8.10 -9.37
CA ASN A 170 -8.51 -7.42 -10.66
C ASN A 170 -9.36 -6.14 -10.59
N TYR A 171 -9.69 -5.65 -9.39
CA TYR A 171 -10.58 -4.51 -9.20
C TYR A 171 -9.92 -3.20 -9.69
N LYS A 172 -10.76 -2.35 -10.27
CA LYS A 172 -10.40 -1.14 -11.00
C LYS A 172 -11.41 -0.03 -10.72
N TYR A 173 -11.12 1.17 -11.20
CA TYR A 173 -11.89 2.37 -10.89
C TYR A 173 -13.39 2.27 -11.22
N ALA A 174 -13.81 1.58 -12.28
CA ALA A 174 -15.24 1.43 -12.61
C ALA A 174 -16.04 0.66 -11.56
N TYR A 175 -15.38 -0.09 -10.67
CA TYR A 175 -16.04 -0.78 -9.57
C TYR A 175 -16.67 0.20 -8.57
N THR A 176 -16.16 1.42 -8.43
CA THR A 176 -16.74 2.43 -7.51
C THR A 176 -18.20 2.78 -7.87
N ASN A 177 -18.58 2.63 -9.14
CA ASN A 177 -19.96 2.82 -9.60
C ASN A 177 -20.92 1.70 -9.19
N GLN A 178 -20.41 0.58 -8.69
CA GLN A 178 -21.22 -0.59 -8.30
C GLN A 178 -21.57 -0.60 -6.81
N VAL A 179 -20.94 0.27 -6.02
CA VAL A 179 -20.98 0.22 -4.55
C VAL A 179 -21.72 1.41 -3.92
N ASN A 180 -22.32 2.29 -4.73
CA ASN A 180 -23.22 3.37 -4.29
C ASN A 180 -22.67 4.23 -3.13
N GLY A 181 -21.39 4.58 -3.17
CA GLY A 181 -20.79 5.40 -2.11
C GLY A 181 -20.36 4.64 -0.85
N GLU A 182 -20.44 3.30 -0.83
CA GLU A 182 -19.89 2.49 0.26
C GLU A 182 -18.38 2.73 0.36
N VAL A 183 -17.98 3.39 1.45
CA VAL A 183 -16.66 4.01 1.58
C VAL A 183 -15.53 3.00 1.65
N HIS A 184 -15.78 1.81 2.20
CA HIS A 184 -14.78 0.76 2.34
C HIS A 184 -14.46 0.14 0.99
N SER A 185 -15.46 -0.16 0.18
CA SER A 185 -15.31 -0.66 -1.18
C SER A 185 -14.61 0.36 -2.09
N ILE A 186 -14.94 1.64 -1.94
CA ILE A 186 -14.23 2.72 -2.66
C ILE A 186 -12.77 2.79 -2.19
N GLY A 187 -12.55 2.77 -0.87
CA GLY A 187 -11.22 2.75 -0.28
C GLY A 187 -10.38 1.56 -0.75
N PHE A 188 -11.00 0.40 -0.90
CA PHE A 188 -10.34 -0.81 -1.38
C PHE A 188 -9.76 -0.65 -2.79
N VAL A 189 -10.50 -0.02 -3.71
CA VAL A 189 -9.98 0.27 -5.06
C VAL A 189 -8.81 1.25 -4.98
N TRP A 190 -8.93 2.30 -4.16
CA TRP A 190 -7.87 3.30 -3.97
C TRP A 190 -6.58 2.70 -3.40
N SER A 191 -6.70 1.92 -2.33
CA SER A 191 -5.59 1.24 -1.67
C SER A 191 -4.92 0.22 -2.61
N SER A 192 -5.70 -0.48 -3.45
CA SER A 192 -5.17 -1.39 -4.47
C SER A 192 -4.28 -0.68 -5.49
N ILE A 193 -4.62 0.57 -5.88
CA ILE A 193 -3.76 1.41 -6.75
C ILE A 193 -2.46 1.79 -6.02
N LEU A 194 -2.57 2.23 -4.77
CA LEU A 194 -1.41 2.61 -3.98
C LEU A 194 -0.51 1.41 -3.67
N TRP A 195 -1.05 0.21 -3.56
CA TRP A 195 -0.28 -1.02 -3.39
C TRP A 195 0.56 -1.35 -4.63
N ASP A 196 -0.01 -1.22 -5.83
CA ASP A 196 0.76 -1.35 -7.08
C ASP A 196 1.88 -0.29 -7.14
N LEU A 197 1.61 0.93 -6.66
CA LEU A 197 2.60 2.00 -6.60
C LEU A 197 3.70 1.74 -5.57
N THR A 198 3.36 1.18 -4.39
CA THR A 198 4.33 0.78 -3.35
C THR A 198 5.41 -0.10 -3.93
N TRP A 199 5.03 -1.14 -4.68
CA TRP A 199 5.99 -2.06 -5.26
C TRP A 199 6.82 -1.44 -6.37
N LYS A 200 6.26 -0.54 -7.20
CA LYS A 200 7.08 0.22 -8.16
C LYS A 200 8.14 1.08 -7.48
N TYR A 201 7.79 1.73 -6.36
CA TYR A 201 8.76 2.52 -5.58
C TYR A 201 9.82 1.61 -4.95
N ILE A 202 9.44 0.48 -4.37
CA ILE A 202 10.37 -0.48 -3.76
C ILE A 202 11.29 -1.11 -4.82
N ASP A 203 10.78 -1.46 -6.00
CA ASP A 203 11.59 -1.99 -7.10
C ASP A 203 12.63 -0.97 -7.58
N GLN A 204 12.26 0.32 -7.60
CA GLN A 204 13.13 1.40 -8.07
C GLN A 204 14.16 1.84 -7.03
N TYR A 205 13.80 1.85 -5.74
CA TYR A 205 14.61 2.47 -4.67
C TYR A 205 15.05 1.50 -3.57
N GLY A 206 14.66 0.22 -3.64
CA GLY A 206 14.84 -0.76 -2.58
C GLY A 206 13.87 -0.59 -1.42
N PHE A 207 13.78 -1.59 -0.55
CA PHE A 207 13.08 -1.49 0.73
C PHE A 207 14.06 -1.09 1.84
N ASP A 208 13.60 -0.25 2.76
CA ASP A 208 14.35 0.13 3.97
C ASP A 208 13.46 -0.07 5.20
N SER A 209 13.93 -0.92 6.13
CA SER A 209 13.16 -1.28 7.33
C SER A 209 13.09 -0.15 8.37
N ASN A 210 13.90 0.89 8.23
CA ASN A 210 13.85 2.04 9.12
C ASN A 210 12.78 3.03 8.65
N LEU A 211 11.60 2.98 9.26
CA LEU A 211 10.48 3.87 8.89
C LEU A 211 10.75 5.36 9.19
N TYR A 212 11.66 5.68 10.12
CA TYR A 212 11.87 7.05 10.59
C TYR A 212 12.93 7.82 9.81
N THR A 213 14.06 7.16 9.50
CA THR A 213 15.20 7.79 8.81
C THR A 213 15.61 7.05 7.54
N GLY A 214 14.83 6.05 7.14
CA GLY A 214 15.10 5.27 5.94
C GLY A 214 14.89 6.08 4.68
N THR A 215 15.49 5.59 3.60
CA THR A 215 15.49 6.27 2.29
C THR A 215 15.01 5.39 1.14
N GLY A 216 14.48 4.20 1.46
CA GLY A 216 13.93 3.26 0.50
C GLY A 216 12.65 3.74 -0.17
N GLY A 217 12.17 2.98 -1.14
CA GLY A 217 10.94 3.23 -1.87
C GLY A 217 9.72 3.32 -0.97
N ASN A 218 9.66 2.49 0.06
CA ASN A 218 8.61 2.55 1.08
C ASN A 218 8.62 3.88 1.83
N ASN A 219 9.78 4.41 2.23
CA ASN A 219 9.87 5.72 2.88
C ASN A 219 9.50 6.85 1.93
N LYS A 220 10.05 6.84 0.72
CA LYS A 220 9.79 7.86 -0.30
C LYS A 220 8.31 7.96 -0.64
N LEU A 221 7.63 6.83 -0.84
CA LEU A 221 6.21 6.84 -1.15
C LEU A 221 5.36 7.31 0.05
N MET A 222 5.70 6.93 1.28
CA MET A 222 5.03 7.49 2.48
C MET A 222 5.12 9.01 2.54
N GLU A 223 6.30 9.57 2.28
CA GLU A 223 6.47 11.02 2.22
C GLU A 223 5.61 11.66 1.11
N THR A 224 5.64 11.09 -0.10
CA THR A 224 4.84 11.55 -1.24
C THR A 224 3.35 11.50 -0.93
N VAL A 225 2.83 10.41 -0.37
CA VAL A 225 1.40 10.26 -0.03
C VAL A 225 0.96 11.25 1.05
N LEU A 226 1.77 11.46 2.09
CA LEU A 226 1.48 12.45 3.14
C LEU A 226 1.47 13.88 2.59
N LEU A 227 2.34 14.20 1.64
CA LEU A 227 2.31 15.50 0.96
C LEU A 227 1.11 15.61 0.02
N ALA A 228 0.75 14.55 -0.70
CA ALA A 228 -0.41 14.53 -1.58
C ALA A 228 -1.72 14.82 -0.82
N MET A 229 -1.90 14.23 0.37
CA MET A 229 -3.05 14.53 1.25
C MET A 229 -3.14 16.02 1.61
N LYS A 230 -1.99 16.70 1.77
CA LYS A 230 -1.95 18.15 2.04
C LYS A 230 -2.25 18.99 0.80
N MET A 231 -1.94 18.47 -0.38
CA MET A 231 -2.05 19.18 -1.65
C MET A 231 -3.43 19.03 -2.31
N GLN A 232 -4.10 17.92 -2.08
CA GLN A 232 -5.41 17.66 -2.69
C GLN A 232 -6.50 18.62 -2.15
N PRO A 233 -7.51 18.94 -2.97
CA PRO A 233 -8.60 19.81 -2.56
C PRO A 233 -9.49 19.15 -1.48
N CYS A 234 -10.41 19.94 -0.93
CA CYS A 234 -11.50 19.41 -0.11
C CYS A 234 -12.46 18.58 -0.99
N ASP A 235 -12.94 17.45 -0.47
CA ASP A 235 -13.76 16.46 -1.18
C ASP A 235 -13.17 16.01 -2.53
N PRO A 236 -11.94 15.46 -2.51
CA PRO A 236 -11.30 14.97 -3.71
C PRO A 236 -12.03 13.72 -4.25
N ASN A 237 -11.87 13.49 -5.55
CA ASN A 237 -12.10 12.22 -6.22
C ASN A 237 -10.76 11.57 -6.61
N PHE A 238 -10.81 10.37 -7.20
CA PHE A 238 -9.61 9.59 -7.58
C PHE A 238 -8.68 10.35 -8.55
N ILE A 239 -9.25 11.17 -9.46
CA ILE A 239 -8.47 11.96 -10.41
C ILE A 239 -7.69 13.04 -9.67
N THR A 240 -8.35 13.80 -8.81
CA THR A 240 -7.70 14.84 -8.01
C THR A 240 -6.71 14.26 -7.00
N GLY A 241 -6.97 13.06 -6.47
CA GLY A 241 -6.04 12.33 -5.61
C GLY A 241 -4.77 11.91 -6.35
N ARG A 242 -4.92 11.33 -7.55
CA ARG A 242 -3.79 10.99 -8.44
C ARG A 242 -2.97 12.24 -8.76
N ASP A 243 -3.63 13.31 -9.16
CA ASP A 243 -2.97 14.54 -9.56
C ASP A 243 -2.24 15.20 -8.38
N ALA A 244 -2.77 15.06 -7.16
CA ALA A 244 -2.08 15.48 -5.94
C ALA A 244 -0.83 14.63 -5.65
N ILE A 245 -0.84 13.33 -5.93
CA ILE A 245 0.36 12.47 -5.83
C ILE A 245 1.42 12.87 -6.86
N LEU A 246 1.01 13.17 -8.10
CA LEU A 246 1.91 13.71 -9.12
C LEU A 246 2.48 15.07 -8.71
N ALA A 247 1.67 15.97 -8.15
CA ALA A 247 2.12 17.27 -7.65
C ALA A 247 3.08 17.13 -6.46
N ALA A 248 2.82 16.17 -5.56
CA ALA A 248 3.71 15.86 -4.45
C ALA A 248 5.05 15.32 -4.95
N ASP A 249 5.04 14.45 -5.95
CA ASP A 249 6.26 13.96 -6.61
C ASP A 249 7.05 15.08 -7.29
N GLU A 250 6.37 16.00 -7.98
CA GLU A 250 7.00 17.19 -8.55
C GLU A 250 7.72 18.01 -7.47
N ALA A 251 7.07 18.23 -6.32
CA ALA A 251 7.63 19.02 -5.24
C ALA A 251 8.82 18.33 -4.51
N LEU A 252 8.80 17.00 -4.38
CA LEU A 252 9.81 16.25 -3.62
C LEU A 252 10.96 15.75 -4.49
N SER A 253 10.69 15.45 -5.75
CA SER A 253 11.62 14.74 -6.64
C SER A 253 11.77 15.38 -8.03
N ASN A 254 11.15 16.54 -8.26
CA ASN A 254 11.11 17.20 -9.57
C ASN A 254 10.53 16.26 -10.66
N GLY A 255 9.50 15.48 -10.26
CA GLY A 255 8.71 14.64 -11.16
C GLY A 255 9.43 13.36 -11.58
N ALA A 256 10.51 12.98 -10.89
CA ALA A 256 11.34 11.83 -11.26
C ALA A 256 10.57 10.50 -11.26
N ASN A 257 9.43 10.42 -10.56
CA ASN A 257 8.64 9.20 -10.40
C ASN A 257 7.34 9.22 -11.19
N ALA A 258 7.05 10.28 -11.95
CA ALA A 258 5.78 10.44 -12.66
C ALA A 258 5.47 9.26 -13.59
N CYS A 259 6.48 8.59 -14.16
CA CYS A 259 6.28 7.38 -14.97
C CYS A 259 5.59 6.26 -14.20
N MET A 260 6.20 5.87 -13.08
CA MET A 260 5.69 4.76 -12.30
C MET A 260 4.36 5.09 -11.61
N ILE A 261 4.14 6.36 -11.27
CA ILE A 261 2.85 6.85 -10.78
C ILE A 261 1.80 6.66 -11.88
N TRP A 262 2.03 7.19 -13.09
CA TRP A 262 1.09 7.01 -14.20
C TRP A 262 0.80 5.55 -14.53
N GLU A 263 1.83 4.70 -14.54
CA GLU A 263 1.66 3.26 -14.79
C GLU A 263 0.81 2.54 -13.73
N ALA A 264 1.01 2.83 -12.44
CA ALA A 264 0.20 2.22 -11.37
C ALA A 264 -1.27 2.65 -11.47
N PHE A 265 -1.51 3.94 -11.66
CA PHE A 265 -2.86 4.49 -11.77
C PHE A 265 -3.58 4.01 -13.03
N ALA A 266 -2.91 4.05 -14.18
CA ALA A 266 -3.47 3.57 -15.44
C ALA A 266 -3.77 2.08 -15.42
N ARG A 267 -2.95 1.25 -14.76
CA ARG A 267 -3.19 -0.20 -14.62
C ARG A 267 -4.56 -0.53 -14.02
N ARG A 268 -5.05 0.33 -13.14
CA ARG A 268 -6.35 0.18 -12.44
C ARG A 268 -7.41 1.19 -12.89
N GLY A 269 -7.28 1.74 -14.09
CA GLY A 269 -8.32 2.52 -14.74
C GLY A 269 -8.35 4.01 -14.39
N VAL A 270 -7.32 4.54 -13.71
CA VAL A 270 -7.20 5.97 -13.36
C VAL A 270 -6.14 6.66 -14.24
N GLY A 271 -6.07 6.26 -15.51
CA GLY A 271 -5.15 6.75 -16.53
C GLY A 271 -5.40 8.20 -16.96
N PHE A 272 -4.64 8.67 -17.95
CA PHE A 272 -4.55 10.09 -18.32
C PHE A 272 -5.90 10.76 -18.57
N ASN A 273 -6.80 10.08 -19.28
CA ASN A 273 -8.12 10.58 -19.66
C ASN A 273 -9.24 10.10 -18.72
N ALA A 274 -8.91 9.46 -17.60
CA ALA A 274 -9.90 9.03 -16.63
C ALA A 274 -10.61 10.26 -16.05
N SER A 275 -11.87 10.11 -15.70
CA SER A 275 -12.67 11.21 -15.13
C SER A 275 -13.51 10.73 -13.95
N ALA A 276 -13.91 11.67 -13.08
CA ALA A 276 -14.71 11.40 -11.89
C ALA A 276 -15.98 10.57 -12.20
N GLY A 277 -16.48 9.83 -11.20
CA GLY A 277 -17.61 8.92 -11.37
C GLY A 277 -17.22 7.58 -12.00
N GLY A 278 -16.07 7.03 -11.62
CA GLY A 278 -15.60 5.72 -12.07
C GLY A 278 -15.41 5.58 -13.59
N ASN A 279 -15.18 6.68 -14.31
CA ASN A 279 -14.97 6.65 -15.76
C ASN A 279 -13.51 6.28 -16.06
N GLU A 280 -13.31 5.01 -16.39
CA GLU A 280 -11.98 4.44 -16.57
C GLU A 280 -11.24 4.95 -17.80
N ASP A 281 -9.93 5.09 -17.64
CA ASP A 281 -8.97 5.15 -18.73
C ASP A 281 -7.70 4.39 -18.35
N PHE A 282 -7.08 3.76 -19.34
CA PHE A 282 -5.84 3.00 -19.16
C PHE A 282 -4.68 3.63 -19.94
N SER A 283 -4.91 4.79 -20.57
CA SER A 283 -3.89 5.47 -21.35
C SER A 283 -2.89 6.18 -20.45
N LEU A 284 -1.65 6.27 -20.93
CA LEU A 284 -0.59 7.06 -20.33
C LEU A 284 -0.50 8.41 -21.09
N PRO A 285 -0.06 9.51 -20.45
CA PRO A 285 0.12 10.81 -21.12
C PRO A 285 0.97 10.74 -22.42
N SER A 286 0.61 11.54 -23.42
CA SER A 286 1.39 11.70 -24.66
C SER A 286 1.60 13.19 -24.99
N PRO A 287 2.85 13.70 -25.04
CA PRO A 287 4.09 12.97 -24.79
C PRO A 287 4.21 12.52 -23.33
N MET A 288 4.91 11.40 -23.15
CA MET A 288 5.22 10.90 -21.82
C MET A 288 6.10 11.91 -21.05
N PRO A 289 5.90 12.08 -19.72
CA PRO A 289 6.79 12.88 -18.88
C PRO A 289 8.26 12.51 -19.08
N ALA A 290 9.17 13.47 -18.91
CA ALA A 290 10.60 13.24 -19.12
C ALA A 290 11.17 12.11 -18.25
N SER A 291 10.58 11.88 -17.06
CA SER A 291 10.88 10.74 -16.18
C SER A 291 10.60 9.36 -16.81
N CYS A 292 9.64 9.30 -17.74
CA CYS A 292 9.25 8.09 -18.45
C CYS A 292 10.12 7.84 -19.69
N VAL A 293 10.74 8.90 -20.20
CA VAL A 293 11.83 8.78 -21.16
C VAL A 293 13.03 8.32 -20.35
N THR A 294 13.06 7.01 -20.10
CA THR A 294 14.30 6.36 -19.70
C THR A 294 15.36 6.88 -20.67
N SER A 295 16.36 7.60 -20.16
CA SER A 295 17.64 7.63 -20.85
C SER A 295 17.92 6.16 -21.10
N SER A 296 17.86 5.76 -22.37
CA SER A 296 17.92 4.39 -22.82
C SER A 296 19.33 3.86 -22.60
N VAL A 297 19.67 3.66 -21.32
CA VAL A 297 20.68 2.82 -20.70
C VAL A 297 20.33 2.88 -19.19
N LYS A 298 19.38 2.06 -18.73
CA LYS A 298 19.57 1.48 -17.39
C LYS A 298 20.83 0.65 -17.57
N ASP A 299 21.98 1.15 -17.13
CA ASP A 299 23.13 0.30 -16.83
C ASP A 299 22.62 -0.60 -15.69
N ILE A 300 21.98 -1.69 -16.09
CA ILE A 300 21.71 -2.82 -15.24
C ILE A 300 23.10 -3.29 -14.83
N ASN A 301 23.55 -2.84 -13.66
CA ASN A 301 24.81 -3.23 -13.06
C ASN A 301 24.67 -4.66 -12.50
N ILE A 302 24.24 -5.60 -13.35
CA ILE A 302 24.44 -7.02 -13.12
C ILE A 302 25.94 -7.23 -13.24
N LYS A 303 26.57 -7.51 -12.10
CA LYS A 303 27.99 -7.88 -12.07
C LYS A 303 28.10 -9.35 -12.44
N TYR A 304 28.58 -9.61 -13.65
CA TYR A 304 28.94 -10.94 -14.15
C TYR A 304 30.34 -11.36 -13.68
N THR A 305 31.14 -10.42 -13.17
CA THR A 305 32.51 -10.68 -12.75
C THR A 305 32.74 -10.45 -11.25
N ASN A 306 33.61 -11.29 -10.67
CA ASN A 306 34.12 -11.16 -9.30
C ASN A 306 35.63 -10.92 -9.31
N ILE A 307 36.12 -10.04 -8.44
CA ILE A 307 37.53 -9.67 -8.37
C ILE A 307 38.11 -10.02 -7.00
N TYR A 308 39.13 -10.87 -6.96
CA TYR A 308 39.74 -11.33 -5.72
C TYR A 308 41.22 -11.73 -5.88
N PRO A 309 42.05 -11.66 -4.82
CA PRO A 309 41.73 -11.01 -3.54
C PRO A 309 41.60 -9.49 -3.69
N ASN A 310 40.85 -8.87 -2.79
CA ASN A 310 40.74 -7.41 -2.69
C ASN A 310 40.55 -7.04 -1.21
N PRO A 311 41.53 -6.39 -0.55
CA PRO A 311 42.81 -5.89 -1.08
C PRO A 311 43.74 -6.98 -1.64
N SER A 312 44.70 -6.60 -2.50
CA SER A 312 45.70 -7.51 -3.09
C SER A 312 47.11 -6.91 -3.05
N ASN A 313 48.14 -7.75 -3.12
CA ASN A 313 49.54 -7.31 -3.23
C ASN A 313 49.96 -7.03 -4.69
N GLY A 314 49.02 -6.59 -5.52
CA GLY A 314 49.23 -6.38 -6.96
C GLY A 314 48.78 -7.55 -7.84
N LEU A 315 48.69 -8.77 -7.33
CA LEU A 315 48.22 -9.94 -8.10
C LEU A 315 46.78 -10.29 -7.73
N PHE A 316 45.87 -10.28 -8.70
CA PHE A 316 44.46 -10.60 -8.49
C PHE A 316 43.82 -11.28 -9.70
N THR A 317 42.67 -11.89 -9.46
CA THR A 317 41.89 -12.66 -10.42
C THR A 317 40.57 -11.96 -10.71
N ILE A 318 40.18 -11.92 -11.99
CA ILE A 318 38.83 -11.59 -12.44
C ILE A 318 38.18 -12.90 -12.86
N SER A 319 37.15 -13.36 -12.15
CA SER A 319 36.39 -14.58 -12.47
C SER A 319 35.00 -14.26 -12.99
N THR A 320 34.43 -15.15 -13.80
CA THR A 320 33.07 -15.06 -14.34
C THR A 320 32.42 -16.45 -14.34
N GLU A 321 31.10 -16.51 -14.10
CA GLU A 321 30.32 -17.76 -14.20
C GLU A 321 30.00 -18.15 -15.65
N SER A 322 30.03 -17.18 -16.57
CA SER A 322 29.74 -17.38 -18.00
C SER A 322 30.80 -16.73 -18.89
N ILE A 323 31.01 -17.29 -20.08
CA ILE A 323 32.04 -16.77 -21.01
C ILE A 323 31.67 -15.35 -21.45
N ILE A 324 32.60 -14.41 -21.24
CA ILE A 324 32.51 -13.04 -21.71
C ILE A 324 33.35 -12.91 -22.98
N ASN A 325 32.70 -12.73 -24.14
CA ASN A 325 33.41 -12.62 -25.41
C ASN A 325 33.82 -11.18 -25.73
N ASN A 326 34.98 -11.00 -26.35
CA ASN A 326 35.44 -9.73 -26.94
C ASN A 326 35.42 -8.51 -25.99
N SER A 327 35.66 -8.71 -24.70
CA SER A 327 35.69 -7.62 -23.73
C SER A 327 36.97 -6.80 -23.77
N THR A 328 36.86 -5.53 -23.41
CA THR A 328 37.99 -4.63 -23.15
C THR A 328 38.08 -4.41 -21.65
N ILE A 329 39.20 -4.79 -21.07
CA ILE A 329 39.50 -4.61 -19.65
C ILE A 329 40.41 -3.39 -19.57
N THR A 330 39.99 -2.36 -18.85
CA THR A 330 40.74 -1.11 -18.66
C THR A 330 40.90 -0.86 -17.17
N ILE A 331 42.14 -0.71 -16.70
CA ILE A 331 42.44 -0.40 -15.30
C ILE A 331 43.01 1.00 -15.22
N THR A 332 42.45 1.80 -14.32
CA THR A 332 42.84 3.19 -14.10
C THR A 332 43.20 3.45 -12.65
N ASP A 333 44.09 4.40 -12.40
CA ASP A 333 44.30 4.94 -11.05
C ASP A 333 43.19 5.94 -10.66
N VAL A 334 43.24 6.47 -9.43
CA VAL A 334 42.27 7.45 -8.92
C VAL A 334 42.22 8.78 -9.70
N LEU A 335 43.25 9.06 -10.51
CA LEU A 335 43.31 10.25 -11.36
C LEU A 335 42.81 9.96 -12.79
N GLY A 336 42.35 8.74 -13.06
CA GLY A 336 41.85 8.31 -14.37
C GLY A 336 42.95 7.95 -15.37
N LYS A 337 44.22 7.87 -14.95
CA LYS A 337 45.31 7.43 -15.83
C LYS A 337 45.18 5.94 -16.09
N ILE A 338 45.21 5.55 -17.38
CA ILE A 338 45.16 4.14 -17.78
C ILE A 338 46.50 3.46 -17.44
N ILE A 339 46.42 2.41 -16.63
CA ILE A 339 47.54 1.62 -16.12
C ILE A 339 47.67 0.29 -16.87
N TYR A 340 46.52 -0.27 -17.28
CA TYR A 340 46.40 -1.50 -18.03
C TYR A 340 45.22 -1.40 -19.00
N GLN A 341 45.39 -1.88 -20.23
CA GLN A 341 44.28 -2.03 -21.16
C GLN A 341 44.52 -3.22 -22.08
N GLU A 342 43.57 -4.14 -22.15
CA GLU A 342 43.65 -5.31 -23.03
C GLU A 342 42.26 -5.68 -23.55
N LYS A 343 42.19 -6.10 -24.82
CA LYS A 343 40.98 -6.69 -25.41
C LYS A 343 41.09 -8.21 -25.41
N LYS A 344 40.22 -8.89 -24.66
CA LYS A 344 40.27 -10.33 -24.45
C LYS A 344 38.90 -10.91 -24.07
N SER A 345 38.68 -12.18 -24.39
CA SER A 345 37.55 -12.94 -23.85
C SER A 345 37.90 -13.53 -22.49
N ILE A 346 37.01 -13.42 -21.51
CA ILE A 346 37.17 -14.01 -20.18
C ILE A 346 36.41 -15.34 -20.15
N ASN A 347 37.15 -16.44 -20.05
CA ASN A 347 36.58 -17.78 -19.87
C ASN A 347 36.95 -18.29 -18.47
N ASN A 348 35.95 -18.39 -17.59
CA ASN A 348 36.06 -18.77 -16.19
C ASN A 348 36.87 -17.78 -15.33
N LYS A 349 38.16 -17.56 -15.60
CA LYS A 349 38.99 -16.59 -14.88
C LYS A 349 40.17 -16.04 -15.70
N ILE A 350 40.65 -14.85 -15.34
CA ILE A 350 41.94 -14.32 -15.77
C ILE A 350 42.71 -13.81 -14.56
N GLU A 351 44.03 -13.85 -14.62
CA GLU A 351 44.92 -13.24 -13.63
C GLU A 351 45.50 -11.94 -14.19
N ILE A 352 45.55 -10.91 -13.35
CA ILE A 352 46.13 -9.61 -13.64
C ILE A 352 47.23 -9.33 -12.61
N ASP A 353 48.37 -8.87 -13.10
CA ASP A 353 49.53 -8.50 -12.28
C ASP A 353 49.82 -6.99 -12.39
N LEU A 354 49.55 -6.30 -11.30
CA LEU A 354 49.87 -4.90 -11.05
C LEU A 354 50.95 -4.72 -9.97
N SER A 355 51.69 -5.76 -9.59
CA SER A 355 52.71 -5.72 -8.52
C SER A 355 53.81 -4.67 -8.73
N ARG A 356 54.02 -4.22 -9.98
CA ARG A 356 54.97 -3.17 -10.35
C ARG A 356 54.45 -1.74 -10.19
N TYR A 357 53.19 -1.56 -9.83
CA TYR A 357 52.57 -0.24 -9.69
C TYR A 357 52.42 0.15 -8.21
N ASN A 358 52.27 1.45 -7.96
CA ASN A 358 52.21 1.98 -6.60
C ASN A 358 51.01 1.42 -5.82
N HIS A 359 51.16 1.32 -4.51
CA HIS A 359 50.05 0.93 -3.64
C HIS A 359 48.98 2.04 -3.68
N GLY A 360 47.71 1.65 -3.66
CA GLY A 360 46.60 2.58 -3.81
C GLY A 360 45.34 1.96 -4.41
N ILE A 361 44.38 2.82 -4.72
CA ILE A 361 43.08 2.43 -5.27
C ILE A 361 43.14 2.47 -6.80
N TYR A 362 42.63 1.42 -7.42
CA TYR A 362 42.47 1.31 -8.87
C TYR A 362 41.03 0.94 -9.23
N TYR A 363 40.59 1.37 -10.41
CA TYR A 363 39.29 1.06 -10.97
C TYR A 363 39.44 0.19 -12.20
N ILE A 364 38.77 -0.96 -12.22
CA ILE A 364 38.77 -1.94 -13.29
C ILE A 364 37.44 -1.83 -14.03
N ASN A 365 37.49 -1.44 -15.30
CA ASN A 365 36.34 -1.35 -16.18
C ASN A 365 36.39 -2.50 -17.20
N ILE A 366 35.33 -3.30 -17.28
CA ILE A 366 35.20 -4.44 -18.22
C ILE A 366 34.02 -4.15 -19.14
N LYS A 367 34.29 -4.00 -20.44
CA LYS A 367 33.28 -3.57 -21.40
C LYS A 367 33.26 -4.40 -22.68
N ASN A 368 32.09 -4.86 -23.11
CA ASN A 368 31.83 -5.34 -24.48
C ASN A 368 30.49 -4.77 -24.99
N GLU A 369 29.89 -5.38 -26.02
CA GLU A 369 28.59 -4.95 -26.58
C GLU A 369 27.40 -5.20 -25.63
N SER A 370 27.54 -6.09 -24.64
CA SER A 370 26.47 -6.53 -23.73
C SER A 370 26.75 -6.25 -22.24
N ILE A 371 28.01 -6.00 -21.85
CA ILE A 371 28.41 -5.72 -20.46
C ILE A 371 29.22 -4.42 -20.36
N ASN A 372 29.02 -3.71 -19.26
CA ASN A 372 29.73 -2.51 -18.86
C ASN A 372 29.87 -2.50 -17.33
N GLU A 373 30.88 -3.16 -16.80
CA GLU A 373 31.10 -3.30 -15.35
C GLU A 373 32.27 -2.47 -14.85
N SER A 374 32.14 -1.96 -13.63
CA SER A 374 33.22 -1.28 -12.92
C SER A 374 33.44 -1.86 -11.52
N HIS A 375 34.69 -2.09 -11.18
CA HIS A 375 35.13 -2.64 -9.89
C HIS A 375 36.24 -1.79 -9.28
N LYS A 376 36.21 -1.65 -7.96
CA LYS A 376 37.28 -1.02 -7.19
C LYS A 376 38.20 -2.09 -6.62
N ILE A 377 39.50 -1.97 -6.84
CA ILE A 377 40.52 -2.81 -6.20
C ILE A 377 41.51 -1.95 -5.40
N ILE A 378 41.93 -2.48 -4.25
CA ILE A 378 42.93 -1.87 -3.39
C ILE A 378 44.22 -2.69 -3.51
N ILE A 379 45.33 -2.02 -3.85
CA ILE A 379 46.67 -2.60 -3.89
C ILE A 379 47.44 -2.15 -2.65
N GLU A 380 47.87 -3.09 -1.81
CA GLU A 380 48.53 -2.84 -0.51
C GLU A 380 50.00 -3.28 -0.45
#